data_AF-K1TS38-F1
#
_entry.id   AF-K1TS38-F1
#
_cell.length_a   1.000
_cell.length_b   1.000
_cell.length_c   1.000
_cell.angle_alpha   90.00
_cell.angle_beta   90.00
_cell.angle_gamma   90.00
#
_symmetry.space_group_name_H-M   'P 1'
#
loop_
_entity.id
_entity.type
_entity.pdbx_description
1 polymer ?
#
loop_
_entity_poly.entity_id
_entity_poly.type
_entity_poly.pdbx_seq_one_letter_code
_entity_poly.pdbx_strand_id
1 'polypeptide(L)'
;MKFRKGDIVGRLSYNKDIVFTVSNIIKCRNQDIAILKGLVTRIEADSPLDDLELIDNNRVINLLDSFEKELEKSKKNLVNVQNNMFKRYYQHYGRILHLDGDRKYSEKAQKVYKSMGLNVIVKNIPESKQPQMIWGLLGKYNPDILVVTGHDGMIKKGYNFNDIYNYRNSKYFVETVIRARMWEQGANKLAIFAGACQSYYEAIM
;
A
#
# COMPACT_ATOMS: atom_id res chain seq x y z
N MET A 1 1.52 22.63 21.35
CA MET A 1 1.20 21.30 20.77
C MET A 1 2.48 20.49 20.70
N LYS A 2 2.51 19.29 21.29
CA LYS A 2 3.72 18.46 21.42
C LYS A 2 4.12 17.77 20.10
N PHE A 3 3.16 17.58 19.19
CA PHE A 3 3.36 16.96 17.87
C PHE A 3 2.54 17.67 16.79
N ARG A 4 3.00 17.59 15.55
CA ARG A 4 2.37 18.16 14.35
C ARG A 4 2.48 17.20 13.17
N LYS A 5 1.66 17.43 12.15
CA LYS A 5 1.70 16.66 10.91
C LYS A 5 3.09 16.74 10.27
N GLY A 6 3.62 15.59 9.86
CA GLY A 6 4.96 15.44 9.29
C GLY A 6 6.03 15.04 10.30
N ASP A 7 5.77 15.13 11.61
CA ASP A 7 6.73 14.67 12.62
C ASP A 7 6.95 13.15 12.52
N ILE A 8 8.18 12.71 12.77
CA ILE A 8 8.56 11.30 12.77
C ILE A 8 8.58 10.80 14.21
N VAL A 9 7.77 9.78 14.49
CA VAL A 9 7.48 9.32 15.85
C VAL A 9 7.53 7.79 15.95
N GLY A 10 7.76 7.30 17.16
CA GLY A 10 7.55 5.91 17.55
C GLY A 10 6.50 5.82 18.65
N ARG A 11 5.90 4.64 18.80
CA ARG A 11 4.91 4.35 19.85
C ARG A 11 5.58 3.76 21.08
N LEU A 12 5.40 4.37 22.23
CA LEU A 12 5.98 3.92 23.50
C LEU A 12 5.42 2.53 23.90
N SER A 13 4.12 2.32 23.74
CA SER A 13 3.43 1.05 24.04
C SER A 13 3.92 -0.16 23.23
N TYR A 14 4.67 0.07 22.14
CA TYR A 14 5.30 -0.97 21.31
C TYR A 14 6.82 -0.86 21.29
N ASN A 15 7.39 -0.21 22.31
CA ASN A 15 8.83 -0.01 22.45
C ASN A 15 9.49 0.64 21.21
N LYS A 16 8.72 1.47 20.48
CA LYS A 16 9.15 2.16 19.26
C LYS A 16 9.68 1.20 18.19
N ASP A 17 9.06 0.02 18.06
CA ASP A 17 9.38 -1.00 17.07
C ASP A 17 9.33 -0.49 15.61
N ILE A 18 8.28 0.26 15.29
CA ILE A 18 8.04 0.83 13.97
C ILE A 18 8.17 2.35 14.03
N VAL A 19 8.83 2.91 13.01
CA VAL A 19 8.96 4.36 12.81
C VAL A 19 7.80 4.83 11.94
N PHE A 20 7.07 5.84 12.42
CA PHE A 20 5.91 6.41 11.76
C PHE A 20 6.11 7.88 11.43
N THR A 21 5.32 8.39 10.49
CA THR A 21 5.08 9.82 10.29
C THR A 21 3.67 10.17 10.71
N VAL A 22 3.50 11.29 11.44
CA VAL A 22 2.18 11.82 11.80
C VAL A 22 1.48 12.33 10.55
N SER A 23 0.44 11.61 10.11
CA SER A 23 -0.32 11.95 8.91
C SER A 23 -1.46 12.92 9.18
N ASN A 24 -2.11 12.80 10.35
CA ASN A 24 -3.20 13.67 10.80
C ASN A 24 -3.32 13.65 12.33
N ILE A 25 -3.97 14.66 12.91
CA ILE A 25 -4.33 14.70 14.34
C ILE A 25 -5.82 15.00 14.42
N ILE A 26 -6.57 14.10 15.04
CA ILE A 26 -8.01 14.20 15.27
C ILE A 26 -8.22 14.70 16.69
N LYS A 27 -8.86 15.87 16.80
CA LYS A 27 -9.22 16.43 18.11
C LYS A 27 -10.48 15.77 18.64
N CYS A 28 -10.41 15.22 19.84
CA CYS A 28 -11.53 14.56 20.51
C CYS A 28 -11.80 15.23 21.86
N ARG A 29 -13.01 15.06 22.41
CA ARG A 29 -13.38 15.66 23.71
C ARG A 29 -12.50 15.19 24.89
N ASN A 30 -12.00 13.94 24.82
CA ASN A 30 -11.27 13.32 25.92
C ASN A 30 -9.75 13.30 25.68
N GLN A 31 -9.31 12.78 24.53
CA GLN A 31 -7.87 12.67 24.20
C GLN A 31 -7.67 12.77 22.70
N ASP A 32 -6.75 13.65 22.27
CA ASP A 32 -6.39 13.79 20.86
C ASP A 32 -5.69 12.53 20.34
N ILE A 33 -6.09 12.10 19.14
CA ILE A 33 -5.57 10.89 18.49
C ILE A 33 -4.79 11.28 17.23
N ALA A 34 -3.55 10.78 17.12
CA ALA A 34 -2.77 10.88 15.89
C ALA A 34 -3.06 9.69 14.97
N ILE A 35 -3.20 9.98 13.68
CA ILE A 35 -3.15 8.96 12.62
C ILE A 35 -1.72 8.90 12.08
N LEU A 36 -1.13 7.72 12.14
CA LEU A 36 0.27 7.44 11.87
C LEU A 36 0.41 6.57 10.63
N LYS A 37 1.39 6.87 9.77
CA LYS A 37 1.76 6.03 8.62
C LYS A 37 3.19 5.55 8.77
N GLY A 38 3.43 4.24 8.59
CA GLY A 38 4.77 3.68 8.66
C GLY A 38 5.71 4.35 7.65
N LEU A 39 6.93 4.66 8.07
CA LEU A 39 7.88 5.43 7.25
C LEU A 39 8.42 4.62 6.05
N VAL A 40 8.70 3.34 6.30
CA VAL A 40 9.16 2.34 5.32
C VAL A 40 8.25 1.11 5.26
N THR A 41 7.40 0.92 6.27
CA THR A 41 6.43 -0.17 6.37
C THR A 41 5.04 0.30 5.94
N ARG A 42 4.32 -0.54 5.18
CA ARG A 42 2.97 -0.25 4.69
C ARG A 42 1.92 -0.56 5.76
N ILE A 43 1.97 0.18 6.87
CA ILE A 43 1.04 0.05 8.00
C ILE A 43 0.51 1.44 8.34
N GLU A 44 -0.79 1.52 8.63
CA GLU A 44 -1.42 2.69 9.24
C GLU A 44 -1.89 2.33 10.65
N ALA A 45 -1.67 3.24 11.60
CA ALA A 45 -2.07 3.04 12.99
C ALA A 45 -2.63 4.34 13.55
N ASP A 46 -3.49 4.24 14.56
CA ASP A 46 -3.86 5.35 15.42
C ASP A 46 -3.16 5.21 16.78
N SER A 47 -2.85 6.34 17.40
CA SER A 47 -2.37 6.37 18.78
C SER A 47 -2.69 7.69 19.49
N PRO A 48 -2.93 7.66 20.81
CA PRO A 48 -2.95 8.88 21.62
C PRO A 48 -1.63 9.64 21.54
N LEU A 49 -1.68 10.97 21.65
CA LEU A 49 -0.48 11.81 21.60
C LEU A 49 0.53 11.49 22.72
N ASP A 50 0.06 11.01 23.87
CA ASP A 50 0.93 10.67 25.01
C ASP A 50 1.71 9.36 24.81
N ASP A 51 1.29 8.53 23.86
CA ASP A 51 1.99 7.31 23.44
C ASP A 51 3.11 7.59 22.42
N LEU A 52 3.30 8.84 22.01
CA LEU A 52 4.24 9.20 20.97
C LEU A 52 5.54 9.78 21.53
N GLU A 53 6.64 9.45 20.86
CA GLU A 53 7.94 10.07 21.07
C GLU A 53 8.61 10.36 19.73
N LEU A 54 9.28 11.51 19.62
CA LEU A 54 10.05 11.86 18.42
C LEU A 54 11.23 10.89 18.25
N ILE A 55 11.42 10.43 17.02
CA ILE A 55 12.55 9.56 16.68
C ILE A 55 13.75 10.42 16.26
N ASP A 56 14.93 10.08 16.80
CA ASP A 56 16.19 10.73 16.44
C ASP A 56 16.51 10.57 14.94
N ASN A 57 17.07 11.64 14.36
CA ASN A 57 17.38 11.70 12.94
C ASN A 57 18.36 10.60 12.49
N ASN A 58 19.32 10.18 13.32
CA ASN A 58 20.26 9.13 12.95
C ASN A 58 19.54 7.79 12.77
N ARG A 59 18.55 7.51 13.62
CA ARG A 59 17.73 6.29 13.50
C ARG A 59 16.90 6.31 12.21
N VAL A 60 16.37 7.48 11.83
CA VAL A 60 15.63 7.66 10.57
C VAL A 60 16.53 7.39 9.36
N ILE A 61 17.72 7.98 9.34
CA ILE A 61 18.70 7.82 8.25
C ILE A 61 19.08 6.34 8.09
N ASN A 62 19.48 5.69 9.19
CA ASN A 62 19.86 4.27 9.17
C ASN A 62 18.75 3.36 8.66
N LEU A 63 17.50 3.64 9.02
CA LEU A 63 16.34 2.87 8.56
C LEU A 63 16.15 3.03 7.04
N LEU A 64 16.23 4.25 6.52
CA LEU A 64 16.09 4.52 5.08
C LEU A 64 17.23 3.86 4.29
N ASP A 65 18.48 3.96 4.75
CA ASP A 65 19.65 3.35 4.11
C ASP A 65 19.55 1.83 4.06
N SER A 66 19.15 1.20 5.17
CA SER A 66 18.97 -0.25 5.23
C SER A 66 17.92 -0.74 4.23
N PHE A 67 16.80 -0.01 4.13
CA PHE A 67 15.73 -0.31 3.21
C PHE A 67 16.14 -0.12 1.74
N GLU A 68 16.93 0.90 1.43
CA GLU A 68 17.49 1.08 0.09
C GLU A 68 18.42 -0.07 -0.31
N LYS A 69 19.31 -0.52 0.58
CA LYS A 69 20.19 -1.67 0.33
C LYS A 69 19.41 -2.97 0.08
N GLU A 70 18.34 -3.21 0.83
CA GLU A 70 17.48 -4.38 0.60
C GLU A 70 16.78 -4.34 -0.77
N LEU A 71 16.34 -3.16 -1.20
CA LEU A 71 15.75 -2.98 -2.53
C LEU A 71 16.77 -3.23 -3.64
N GLU A 72 18.01 -2.77 -3.47
CA GLU A 72 19.08 -3.03 -4.44
C GLU A 72 19.42 -4.51 -4.55
N LYS A 73 19.51 -5.22 -3.42
CA LYS A 73 19.70 -6.69 -3.42
C LYS A 73 18.56 -7.39 -4.15
N SER A 74 17.31 -6.99 -3.88
CA SER A 74 16.13 -7.55 -4.54
C SER A 74 16.15 -7.30 -6.05
N LYS A 75 16.54 -6.09 -6.49
CA LYS A 75 16.73 -5.77 -7.92
C LYS A 75 17.81 -6.64 -8.58
N LYS A 76 18.98 -6.80 -7.95
CA LYS A 76 20.07 -7.62 -8.49
C LYS A 76 19.68 -9.10 -8.64
N ASN A 77 18.95 -9.63 -7.68
CA ASN A 77 18.43 -11.00 -7.76
C ASN A 77 17.46 -11.17 -8.94
N LEU A 78 16.61 -10.19 -9.22
CA LEU A 78 15.69 -10.22 -10.35
C LEU A 78 16.40 -10.07 -11.70
N VAL A 79 17.45 -9.25 -11.78
CA VAL A 79 18.28 -9.11 -12.99
C VAL A 79 19.09 -10.38 -13.27
N ASN A 80 19.58 -11.09 -12.24
CA ASN A 80 20.28 -12.36 -12.43
C ASN A 80 19.38 -13.49 -12.95
N VAL A 81 18.08 -13.47 -12.62
CA VAL A 81 17.08 -14.39 -13.21
C VAL A 81 16.85 -14.11 -14.70
N GLN A 82 17.09 -12.88 -15.16
CA GLN A 82 16.84 -12.48 -16.55
C GLN A 82 17.87 -12.99 -17.57
N ASN A 83 19.07 -13.43 -17.15
CA ASN A 83 20.21 -13.47 -18.07
C ASN A 83 20.37 -14.69 -18.99
N ASN A 84 19.49 -15.70 -19.01
CA ASN A 84 19.63 -16.81 -19.97
C ASN A 84 18.35 -17.27 -20.70
N MET A 85 17.18 -16.68 -20.45
CA MET A 85 15.91 -17.12 -21.08
C MET A 85 15.03 -15.99 -21.67
N PHE A 86 15.32 -14.72 -21.38
CA PHE A 86 14.29 -13.66 -21.45
C PHE A 86 14.16 -12.89 -22.77
N LYS A 87 15.12 -12.92 -23.71
CA LYS A 87 15.06 -12.05 -24.90
C LYS A 87 13.90 -12.36 -25.87
N ARG A 88 13.29 -13.56 -25.78
CA ARG A 88 12.11 -13.95 -26.57
C ARG A 88 10.76 -13.68 -25.88
N TYR A 89 10.71 -13.43 -24.57
CA TYR A 89 9.45 -13.27 -23.80
C TYR A 89 9.04 -11.81 -23.55
N TYR A 90 9.94 -10.84 -23.72
CA TYR A 90 9.63 -9.41 -23.53
C TYR A 90 8.56 -8.84 -24.46
N GLN A 91 8.21 -9.52 -25.55
CA GLN A 91 7.13 -9.09 -26.45
C GLN A 91 5.72 -9.41 -25.94
N HIS A 92 5.54 -10.08 -24.79
CA HIS A 92 4.22 -10.60 -24.35
C HIS A 92 3.80 -10.23 -22.91
N TYR A 93 4.42 -9.24 -22.25
CA TYR A 93 3.89 -8.79 -20.96
C TYR A 93 2.60 -7.99 -21.14
N GLY A 94 1.55 -8.42 -20.46
CA GLY A 94 0.28 -7.70 -20.40
C GLY A 94 0.42 -6.30 -19.81
N ARG A 95 -0.49 -5.40 -20.18
CA ARG A 95 -0.62 -4.05 -19.64
C ARG A 95 -1.07 -4.10 -18.19
N ILE A 96 -0.32 -3.45 -17.32
CA ILE A 96 -0.61 -3.38 -15.89
C ILE A 96 -1.25 -2.03 -15.57
N LEU A 97 -2.39 -2.04 -14.88
CA LEU A 97 -2.95 -0.88 -14.20
C LEU A 97 -2.78 -1.09 -12.69
N HIS A 98 -2.00 -0.24 -12.03
CA HIS A 98 -1.79 -0.29 -10.57
C HIS A 98 -2.39 0.93 -9.90
N LEU A 99 -3.34 0.72 -8.99
CA LEU A 99 -3.91 1.72 -8.10
C LEU A 99 -3.29 1.57 -6.71
N ASP A 100 -2.74 2.64 -6.15
CA ASP A 100 -2.20 2.64 -4.78
C ASP A 100 -2.69 3.86 -3.99
N GLY A 101 -3.23 3.64 -2.79
CA GLY A 101 -3.65 4.71 -1.87
C GLY A 101 -2.50 5.59 -1.37
N ASP A 102 -1.26 5.10 -1.39
CA ASP A 102 -0.10 5.81 -0.91
C ASP A 102 0.76 6.38 -2.04
N ARG A 103 1.00 7.70 -1.97
CA ARG A 103 1.77 8.41 -2.99
C ARG A 103 3.21 7.92 -3.07
N LYS A 104 3.91 7.79 -1.94
CA LYS A 104 5.32 7.39 -1.89
C LYS A 104 5.50 5.97 -2.44
N TYR A 105 4.60 5.06 -2.08
CA TYR A 105 4.63 3.71 -2.63
C TYR A 105 4.24 3.65 -4.11
N SER A 106 3.26 4.44 -4.56
CA SER A 106 2.89 4.49 -5.98
C SER A 106 4.07 4.97 -6.87
N GLU A 107 4.78 6.02 -6.46
CA GLU A 107 5.94 6.54 -7.17
C GLU A 107 7.09 5.50 -7.18
N LYS A 108 7.27 4.79 -6.07
CA LYS A 108 8.26 3.71 -5.96
C LYS A 108 7.92 2.52 -6.85
N ALA A 109 6.68 2.04 -6.83
CA ALA A 109 6.21 0.95 -7.66
C ALA A 109 6.42 1.27 -9.14
N GLN A 110 6.06 2.49 -9.56
CA GLN A 110 6.29 2.95 -10.92
C GLN A 110 7.77 2.90 -11.33
N LYS A 111 8.69 3.36 -10.47
CA LYS A 111 10.13 3.29 -10.73
C LYS A 111 10.61 1.84 -10.88
N VAL A 112 10.16 0.93 -10.02
CA VAL A 112 10.55 -0.49 -10.03
C VAL A 112 10.04 -1.17 -11.31
N TYR A 113 8.75 -1.05 -11.63
CA TYR A 113 8.20 -1.65 -12.85
C TYR A 113 8.86 -1.13 -14.12
N LYS A 114 9.13 0.19 -14.21
CA LYS A 114 9.86 0.77 -15.34
C LYS A 114 11.27 0.21 -15.47
N SER A 115 11.99 0.04 -14.35
CA SER A 115 13.33 -0.58 -14.38
C SER A 115 13.32 -2.04 -14.83
N MET A 116 12.16 -2.71 -14.78
CA MET A 116 11.96 -4.08 -15.27
C MET A 116 11.48 -4.12 -16.73
N GLY A 117 11.25 -2.97 -17.38
CA GLY A 117 10.74 -2.90 -18.74
C GLY A 117 9.25 -3.27 -18.88
N LEU A 118 8.48 -3.20 -17.79
CA LEU A 118 7.05 -3.56 -17.80
C LEU A 118 6.17 -2.41 -18.31
N ASN A 119 5.11 -2.77 -19.05
CA ASN A 119 4.10 -1.83 -19.52
C ASN A 119 3.08 -1.54 -18.40
N VAL A 120 3.34 -0.51 -17.60
CA VAL A 120 2.51 -0.19 -16.43
C VAL A 120 2.02 1.26 -16.41
N ILE A 121 0.79 1.43 -15.93
CA ILE A 121 0.21 2.72 -15.53
C ILE A 121 -0.05 2.66 -14.03
N VAL A 122 0.64 3.50 -13.27
CA VAL A 122 0.43 3.62 -11.82
C VAL A 122 -0.39 4.87 -11.52
N LYS A 123 -1.42 4.75 -10.68
CA LYS A 123 -2.27 5.85 -10.21
C LYS A 123 -2.30 5.89 -8.70
N ASN A 124 -1.95 7.04 -8.13
CA ASN A 124 -2.19 7.30 -6.71
C ASN A 124 -3.67 7.68 -6.51
N ILE A 125 -4.45 6.78 -5.93
CA ILE A 125 -5.88 6.96 -5.69
C ILE A 125 -6.19 6.47 -4.28
N PRO A 126 -6.71 7.33 -3.38
CA PRO A 126 -7.14 6.92 -2.06
C PRO A 126 -8.05 5.70 -2.12
N GLU A 127 -7.91 4.76 -1.18
CA GLU A 127 -8.61 3.47 -1.14
C GLU A 127 -10.12 3.68 -1.30
N SER A 128 -10.68 4.64 -0.55
CA SER A 128 -12.09 5.03 -0.60
C SER A 128 -12.59 5.54 -1.95
N LYS A 129 -11.69 5.94 -2.86
CA LYS A 129 -11.97 6.45 -4.21
C LYS A 129 -11.72 5.43 -5.32
N GLN A 130 -11.02 4.33 -5.04
CA GLN A 130 -10.71 3.29 -6.03
C GLN A 130 -11.98 2.66 -6.63
N PRO A 131 -13.02 2.31 -5.84
CA PRO A 131 -14.26 1.74 -6.38
C PRO A 131 -14.98 2.62 -7.39
N GLN A 132 -14.97 3.94 -7.19
CA GLN A 132 -15.70 4.88 -8.03
C GLN A 132 -14.95 5.14 -9.35
N MET A 133 -13.62 5.05 -9.33
CA MET A 133 -12.79 5.36 -10.49
C MET A 133 -12.53 4.14 -11.39
N ILE A 134 -12.68 2.92 -10.88
CA ILE A 134 -12.17 1.71 -11.55
C ILE A 134 -12.75 1.49 -12.95
N TRP A 135 -14.06 1.67 -13.17
CA TRP A 135 -14.67 1.48 -14.50
C TRP A 135 -14.07 2.42 -15.56
N GLY A 136 -13.92 3.70 -15.24
CA GLY A 136 -13.34 4.67 -16.17
C GLY A 136 -11.87 4.36 -16.48
N LEU A 137 -11.13 3.86 -15.49
CA LEU A 137 -9.73 3.47 -15.66
C LEU A 137 -9.57 2.20 -16.49
N LEU A 138 -10.40 1.18 -16.25
CA LEU A 138 -10.43 -0.05 -17.04
C LEU A 138 -10.80 0.24 -18.50
N GLY A 139 -11.86 1.02 -18.74
CA GLY A 139 -12.24 1.41 -20.10
C GLY A 139 -11.17 2.24 -20.83
N LYS A 140 -10.51 3.15 -20.11
CA LYS A 140 -9.47 4.02 -20.70
C LYS A 140 -8.18 3.28 -21.04
N TYR A 141 -7.74 2.38 -20.17
CA TYR A 141 -6.41 1.78 -20.27
C TYR A 141 -6.42 0.34 -20.77
N ASN A 142 -7.57 -0.33 -20.70
CA ASN A 142 -7.80 -1.71 -21.11
C ASN A 142 -6.66 -2.66 -20.66
N PRO A 143 -6.37 -2.75 -19.35
CA PRO A 143 -5.26 -3.53 -18.84
C PRO A 143 -5.55 -5.04 -18.89
N ASP A 144 -4.48 -5.83 -18.92
CA ASP A 144 -4.53 -7.28 -18.75
C ASP A 144 -4.37 -7.67 -17.27
N ILE A 145 -3.73 -6.81 -16.48
CA ILE A 145 -3.48 -7.00 -15.05
C ILE A 145 -3.91 -5.74 -14.28
N LEU A 146 -4.74 -5.92 -13.26
CA LEU A 146 -5.13 -4.89 -12.30
C LEU A 146 -4.49 -5.18 -10.93
N VAL A 147 -3.80 -4.19 -10.38
CA VAL A 147 -3.24 -4.23 -9.03
C VAL A 147 -3.93 -3.14 -8.19
N VAL A 148 -4.54 -3.52 -7.06
CA VAL A 148 -5.32 -2.62 -6.18
C VAL A 148 -4.72 -2.71 -4.77
N THR A 149 -3.97 -1.69 -4.38
CA THR A 149 -3.27 -1.68 -3.10
C THR A 149 -3.45 -0.35 -2.37
N GLY A 150 -2.94 -0.28 -1.15
CA GLY A 150 -3.00 0.90 -0.31
C GLY A 150 -2.49 0.58 1.08
N HIS A 151 -3.08 1.18 2.09
CA HIS A 151 -2.91 0.82 3.49
C HIS A 151 -4.11 0.02 3.96
N ASP A 152 -3.90 -0.89 4.91
CA ASP A 152 -4.98 -1.53 5.65
C ASP A 152 -4.52 -1.83 7.08
N GLY A 153 -5.45 -2.21 7.92
CA GLY A 153 -5.17 -2.56 9.31
C GLY A 153 -6.46 -2.82 10.07
N MET A 154 -6.35 -3.69 11.07
CA MET A 154 -7.48 -4.00 11.96
C MET A 154 -7.75 -2.83 12.91
N ILE A 155 -9.01 -2.41 12.96
CA ILE A 155 -9.54 -1.38 13.86
C ILE A 155 -9.65 -1.93 15.29
N LYS A 156 -9.98 -3.21 15.46
CA LYS A 156 -10.08 -3.88 16.78
C LYS A 156 -9.01 -4.95 16.93
N LYS A 157 -8.24 -4.91 18.02
CA LYS A 157 -7.22 -5.93 18.30
C LYS A 157 -7.85 -7.27 18.72
N GLY A 158 -7.54 -8.34 17.98
CA GLY A 158 -7.61 -9.71 18.49
C GLY A 158 -8.97 -10.42 18.53
N TYR A 159 -10.04 -9.86 17.95
CA TYR A 159 -11.36 -10.50 17.89
C TYR A 159 -12.03 -10.29 16.52
N ASN A 160 -12.81 -11.28 16.07
CA ASN A 160 -13.57 -11.27 14.80
C ASN A 160 -12.74 -10.90 13.55
N PHE A 161 -11.71 -11.69 13.26
CA PHE A 161 -10.90 -11.56 12.04
C PHE A 161 -11.70 -11.73 10.74
N ASN A 162 -12.86 -12.41 10.80
CA ASN A 162 -13.70 -12.66 9.62
C ASN A 162 -14.71 -11.55 9.31
N ASP A 163 -14.69 -10.46 10.08
CA ASP A 163 -15.59 -9.32 9.88
C ASP A 163 -14.88 -8.21 9.12
N ILE A 164 -15.31 -7.97 7.87
CA ILE A 164 -14.74 -6.94 6.99
C ILE A 164 -14.81 -5.53 7.59
N TYR A 165 -15.76 -5.26 8.49
CA TYR A 165 -15.89 -3.97 9.16
C TYR A 165 -14.85 -3.74 10.26
N ASN A 166 -14.11 -4.79 10.66
CA ASN A 166 -12.96 -4.65 11.55
C ASN A 166 -11.69 -4.19 10.83
N TYR A 167 -11.73 -3.96 9.52
CA TYR A 167 -10.59 -3.49 8.73
C TYR A 167 -10.84 -2.09 8.20
N ARG A 168 -9.80 -1.26 8.22
CA ARG A 168 -9.92 0.15 7.84
C ARG A 168 -10.30 0.31 6.37
N ASN A 169 -9.67 -0.46 5.49
CA ASN A 169 -9.77 -0.27 4.05
C ASN A 169 -10.12 -1.54 3.26
N SER A 170 -10.11 -2.75 3.85
CA SER A 170 -10.45 -4.00 3.15
C SER A 170 -11.75 -3.89 2.34
N LYS A 171 -12.80 -3.25 2.89
CA LYS A 171 -14.07 -3.01 2.19
C LYS A 171 -13.93 -2.31 0.84
N TYR A 172 -12.97 -1.39 0.70
CA TYR A 172 -12.74 -0.67 -0.54
C TYR A 172 -11.99 -1.52 -1.57
N PHE A 173 -11.08 -2.39 -1.14
CA PHE A 173 -10.42 -3.34 -2.03
C PHE A 173 -11.43 -4.35 -2.57
N VAL A 174 -12.25 -4.94 -1.70
CA VAL A 174 -13.32 -5.88 -2.08
C VAL A 174 -14.28 -5.24 -3.08
N GLU A 175 -14.81 -4.05 -2.77
CA GLU A 175 -15.72 -3.36 -3.67
C GLU A 175 -15.07 -3.02 -5.03
N THR A 176 -13.78 -2.68 -5.04
CA THR A 176 -13.04 -2.41 -6.30
C THR A 176 -12.93 -3.68 -7.15
N VAL A 177 -12.64 -4.83 -6.53
CA VAL A 177 -12.57 -6.13 -7.23
C VAL A 177 -13.93 -6.51 -7.80
N ILE A 178 -15.00 -6.40 -7.01
CA ILE A 178 -16.38 -6.69 -7.46
C ILE A 178 -16.71 -5.86 -8.71
N ARG A 179 -16.48 -4.54 -8.65
CA ARG A 179 -16.76 -3.65 -9.78
C ARG A 179 -15.91 -3.96 -11.01
N ALA A 180 -14.65 -4.33 -10.83
CA ALA A 180 -13.79 -4.74 -11.94
C ALA A 180 -14.29 -6.03 -12.62
N ARG A 181 -14.74 -7.02 -11.83
CA ARG A 181 -15.34 -8.26 -12.35
C ARG A 181 -16.67 -8.04 -13.05
N MET A 182 -17.50 -7.11 -12.55
CA MET A 182 -18.73 -6.69 -13.23
C MET A 182 -18.43 -6.04 -14.59
N TRP A 183 -17.42 -5.18 -14.67
CA TRP A 183 -17.01 -4.53 -15.92
C TRP A 183 -16.57 -5.54 -16.98
N GLU A 184 -15.83 -6.57 -16.56
CA GLU A 184 -15.36 -7.66 -17.41
C GLU A 184 -16.48 -8.63 -17.86
N GLN A 185 -17.65 -8.57 -17.22
CA GLN A 185 -18.78 -9.48 -17.47
C GLN A 185 -18.40 -10.95 -17.22
N GLY A 186 -17.47 -11.22 -16.30
CA GLY A 186 -17.09 -12.58 -15.91
C GLY A 186 -16.21 -13.33 -16.92
N ALA A 187 -15.64 -12.67 -17.92
CA ALA A 187 -14.80 -13.30 -18.94
C ALA A 187 -13.43 -13.80 -18.43
N ASN A 188 -13.02 -13.51 -17.18
CA ASN A 188 -11.75 -13.92 -16.56
C ASN A 188 -10.48 -13.62 -17.39
N LYS A 189 -10.51 -12.56 -18.19
CA LYS A 189 -9.41 -12.00 -18.98
C LYS A 189 -8.48 -11.07 -18.19
N LEU A 190 -8.98 -10.45 -17.11
CA LEU A 190 -8.29 -9.51 -16.25
C LEU A 190 -7.73 -10.24 -15.03
N ALA A 191 -6.41 -10.35 -14.92
CA ALA A 191 -5.80 -10.80 -13.67
C ALA A 191 -5.92 -9.68 -12.63
N ILE A 192 -6.41 -9.99 -11.41
CA ILE A 192 -6.59 -8.99 -10.35
C ILE A 192 -5.78 -9.40 -9.11
N PHE A 193 -4.96 -8.49 -8.62
CA PHE A 193 -4.24 -8.60 -7.34
C PHE A 193 -4.72 -7.46 -6.44
N ALA A 194 -5.29 -7.77 -5.28
CA ALA A 194 -5.85 -6.74 -4.39
C ALA A 194 -5.51 -6.98 -2.93
N GLY A 195 -5.34 -5.88 -2.18
CA GLY A 195 -5.11 -5.87 -0.74
C GLY A 195 -3.88 -5.05 -0.32
N ALA A 196 -3.64 -5.03 0.99
CA ALA A 196 -2.47 -4.45 1.62
C ALA A 196 -2.02 -5.32 2.80
N CYS A 197 -0.97 -4.90 3.51
CA CYS A 197 -0.55 -5.59 4.72
C CYS A 197 -1.73 -5.68 5.71
N GLN A 198 -1.92 -6.86 6.30
CA GLN A 198 -3.03 -7.14 7.23
C GLN A 198 -4.43 -6.97 6.63
N SER A 199 -4.59 -7.01 5.30
CA SER A 199 -5.93 -7.06 4.72
C SER A 199 -6.64 -8.37 5.00
N TYR A 200 -7.98 -8.33 5.02
CA TYR A 200 -8.81 -9.51 5.06
C TYR A 200 -8.87 -10.18 3.67
N TYR A 201 -7.82 -10.93 3.33
CA TYR A 201 -7.66 -11.54 2.00
C TYR A 201 -8.77 -12.52 1.64
N GLU A 202 -9.39 -13.16 2.64
CA GLU A 202 -10.48 -14.12 2.43
C GLU A 202 -11.74 -13.46 1.85
N ALA A 203 -12.00 -12.19 2.14
CA ALA A 203 -13.10 -11.45 1.52
C ALA A 203 -12.78 -10.90 0.11
N ILE A 204 -11.51 -10.96 -0.29
CA ILE A 204 -11.04 -10.48 -1.60
C ILE A 204 -11.09 -11.60 -2.65
N MET A 205 -11.01 -12.87 -2.22
CA MET A 205 -11.16 -14.06 -3.07
C MET A 205 -12.62 -14.36 -3.39
#